data_AF-A0AAD6K251-F1
#
_entry.id   AF-A0AAD6K251-F1
#
_cell.length_a   1.000
_cell.length_b   1.000
_cell.length_c   1.000
_cell.angle_alpha   90.00
_cell.angle_beta   90.00
_cell.angle_gamma   90.00
#
_symmetry.space_group_name_H-M   'P 1'
#
loop_
_entity.id
_entity.type
_entity.pdbx_description
1 polymer ?
#
loop_
_entity_poly.entity_id
_entity_poly.type
_entity_poly.pdbx_seq_one_letter_code
_entity_poly.pdbx_strand_id
1 'polypeptide(L)'
;MNLLFIIAFSITLLVCVSLVLPRMPSIRLLVARSLPNKKFKSTPLPSKASKPVVWSIGSKPKKENRPFSGSWVQVYSNGDVYEGEFHEGKCSGSGVYYYYMSGRYEGDWVDEKYDGYGVETWAKGSRYRGQYRQGLRHGIGVYRFYTGDVYAGDWCNGQCHGCGVHTCEDGSKYVGEFKWGVKHGLGHYHFRNGDVYAGEYFADKMHGFGVYQFGNGHRYDGAWHEGRRQGLGMYTFRNGETQSGHWQNGILDVSTAENGNPGSLKATSHSKVLSAVQEARRSAEKAYDVARIEERVNKTGASANKAANAARVAAVKAVQRQMHHQNSDVAPPLFV
;
A
#
# COMPACT_ATOMS: atom_id res chain seq x y z
N MET A 1 54.73 -10.04 -10.12
CA MET A 1 53.61 -9.12 -10.45
C MET A 1 53.09 -8.53 -9.16
N ASN A 2 53.45 -7.27 -8.85
CA ASN A 2 53.17 -6.65 -7.56
C ASN A 2 51.66 -6.44 -7.35
N LEU A 3 51.16 -6.77 -6.16
CA LEU A 3 49.76 -6.60 -5.75
C LEU A 3 49.28 -5.15 -5.95
N LEU A 4 50.16 -4.17 -5.71
CA LEU A 4 49.92 -2.75 -5.99
C LEU A 4 49.58 -2.47 -7.46
N PHE A 5 50.18 -3.21 -8.39
CA PHE A 5 49.93 -3.03 -9.83
C PHE A 5 48.55 -3.55 -10.24
N ILE A 6 48.10 -4.65 -9.63
CA ILE A 6 46.76 -5.22 -9.86
C ILE A 6 45.69 -4.29 -9.30
N ILE A 7 45.91 -3.76 -8.08
CA ILE A 7 44.98 -2.81 -7.45
C ILE A 7 44.91 -1.51 -8.25
N ALA A 8 46.06 -0.96 -8.68
CA ALA A 8 46.10 0.23 -9.52
C ALA A 8 45.33 0.02 -10.83
N PHE A 9 45.60 -1.08 -11.54
CA PHE A 9 44.92 -1.42 -12.80
C PHE A 9 43.40 -1.56 -12.62
N SER A 10 42.97 -2.22 -11.54
CA SER A 10 41.56 -2.40 -11.19
C SER A 10 40.83 -1.08 -10.93
N ILE A 11 41.49 -0.14 -10.24
CA ILE A 11 40.94 1.19 -9.94
C ILE A 11 40.83 2.01 -11.23
N THR A 12 41.85 2.02 -12.09
CA THR A 12 41.77 2.70 -13.40
C THR A 12 40.66 2.13 -14.27
N LEU A 13 40.49 0.81 -14.31
CA LEU A 13 39.43 0.18 -15.10
C LEU A 13 38.04 0.59 -14.58
N LEU A 14 37.86 0.65 -13.26
CA LEU A 14 36.59 1.07 -12.63
C LEU A 14 36.27 2.55 -12.92
N VAL A 15 37.29 3.42 -12.87
CA VAL A 15 37.16 4.84 -13.17
C VAL A 15 36.85 5.05 -14.66
N CYS A 16 37.51 4.32 -15.57
CA CYS A 16 37.21 4.38 -17.00
C CYS A 16 35.77 3.90 -17.33
N VAL A 17 35.30 2.83 -16.69
CA VAL A 17 33.90 2.35 -16.88
C VAL A 17 32.87 3.36 -16.33
N SER A 18 33.21 4.06 -15.25
CA SER A 18 32.33 5.10 -14.66
C SER A 18 32.25 6.40 -15.48
N LEU A 19 33.27 6.70 -16.29
CA LEU A 19 33.34 7.89 -17.14
C LEU A 19 32.69 7.68 -18.53
N VAL A 20 32.53 6.43 -18.97
CA VAL A 20 32.00 6.08 -20.31
C VAL A 20 30.48 5.86 -20.33
N LEU A 21 29.80 5.80 -19.18
CA LEU A 21 28.35 5.59 -19.09
C LEU A 21 27.61 6.80 -18.50
N PRO A 22 27.20 7.79 -19.30
CA PRO A 22 26.33 8.85 -18.81
C PRO A 22 24.89 8.33 -18.69
N ARG A 23 24.33 8.43 -17.49
CA ARG A 23 22.90 8.33 -17.13
C ARG A 23 22.22 6.96 -17.29
N MET A 24 22.22 6.19 -16.21
CA MET A 24 21.13 5.25 -15.89
C MET A 24 20.81 5.35 -14.39
N PRO A 25 19.55 5.65 -13.99
CA PRO A 25 19.12 5.53 -12.61
C PRO A 25 18.86 4.05 -12.25
N SER A 26 19.07 3.72 -10.97
CA SER A 26 18.73 2.46 -10.30
C SER A 26 19.51 1.18 -10.64
N ILE A 27 20.77 1.11 -10.20
CA ILE A 27 21.36 -0.15 -9.72
C ILE A 27 21.97 0.12 -8.34
N ARG A 28 21.11 0.12 -7.31
CA ARG A 28 21.53 -0.02 -5.91
C ARG A 28 20.82 -1.23 -5.33
N LEU A 29 21.37 -2.40 -5.62
CA LEU A 29 21.25 -3.63 -4.82
C LEU A 29 21.97 -4.71 -5.63
N LEU A 30 23.28 -4.84 -5.46
CA LEU A 30 24.06 -6.05 -5.78
C LEU A 30 25.55 -5.80 -5.46
N VAL A 31 25.90 -5.73 -4.17
CA VAL A 31 27.21 -6.19 -3.71
C VAL A 31 27.04 -6.80 -2.33
N ALA A 32 26.92 -8.13 -2.29
CA ALA A 32 27.47 -8.96 -1.22
C ALA A 32 27.16 -10.43 -1.56
N ARG A 33 28.04 -11.08 -2.33
CA ARG A 33 28.26 -12.54 -2.23
C ARG A 33 29.61 -12.92 -2.83
N SER A 34 30.55 -13.23 -1.93
CA SER A 34 31.63 -14.24 -2.04
C SER A 34 32.60 -13.93 -0.89
N LEU A 35 32.60 -14.64 0.25
CA LEU A 35 33.14 -15.98 0.56
C LEU A 35 32.87 -16.25 2.09
N PRO A 36 33.37 -17.35 2.71
CA PRO A 36 32.87 -18.72 2.71
C PRO A 36 32.14 -19.11 4.03
N ASN A 37 31.54 -20.30 4.01
CA ASN A 37 30.78 -20.99 5.07
C ASN A 37 31.34 -20.82 6.51
N LYS A 38 30.55 -20.24 7.41
CA LYS A 38 30.54 -20.57 8.85
C LYS A 38 29.11 -20.68 9.35
N LYS A 39 28.78 -21.84 9.92
CA LYS A 39 27.50 -22.13 10.61
C LYS A 39 27.25 -21.06 11.67
N PHE A 40 26.19 -20.27 11.53
CA PHE A 40 25.69 -19.40 12.58
C PHE A 40 24.25 -19.79 12.94
N LYS A 41 24.06 -20.05 14.23
CA LYS A 41 22.78 -20.32 14.87
C LYS A 41 21.83 -19.14 14.61
N SER A 42 20.60 -19.44 14.20
CA SER A 42 19.56 -18.46 13.96
C SER A 42 19.07 -17.85 15.28
N THR A 43 19.50 -16.62 15.57
CA THR A 43 18.78 -15.74 16.49
C THR A 43 17.77 -14.93 15.66
N PRO A 44 16.50 -14.77 16.09
CA PRO A 44 15.53 -14.03 15.31
C PRO A 44 15.89 -12.54 15.33
N LEU A 45 16.18 -11.96 14.16
CA LEU A 45 16.21 -10.51 13.98
C LEU A 45 14.78 -9.97 14.04
N PRO A 46 14.51 -8.89 14.78
CA PRO A 46 13.19 -8.28 14.81
C PRO A 46 12.93 -7.66 13.43
N SER A 47 11.93 -8.16 12.72
CA SER A 47 11.35 -7.45 11.58
C SER A 47 10.85 -6.11 12.13
N LYS A 48 11.43 -5.02 11.64
CA LYS A 48 11.01 -3.67 12.02
C LYS A 48 9.67 -3.40 11.32
N ALA A 49 8.59 -4.00 11.84
CA ALA A 49 7.24 -3.64 11.45
C ALA A 49 7.08 -2.15 11.71
N SER A 50 6.81 -1.37 10.67
CA SER A 50 6.49 0.05 10.81
C SER A 50 5.28 0.16 11.74
N LYS A 51 5.46 0.75 12.93
CA LYS A 51 4.34 0.99 13.85
C LYS A 51 3.27 1.78 13.09
N PRO A 52 1.99 1.39 13.18
CA PRO A 52 0.92 2.14 12.52
C PRO A 52 0.89 3.56 13.08
N VAL A 53 0.68 4.55 12.20
CA VAL A 53 0.56 5.95 12.63
C VAL A 53 -0.79 6.10 13.32
N VAL A 54 -0.75 6.26 14.65
CA VAL A 54 -1.92 6.57 15.47
C VAL A 54 -2.08 8.10 15.47
N TRP A 55 -3.20 8.58 14.93
CA TRP A 55 -3.52 10.00 14.95
C TRP A 55 -4.35 10.30 16.19
N SER A 56 -3.73 11.02 17.12
CA SER A 56 -4.34 11.57 18.33
C SER A 56 -3.88 13.02 18.47
N ILE A 57 -4.70 13.87 19.08
CA ILE A 57 -4.32 15.24 19.39
C ILE A 57 -3.01 15.24 20.20
N GLY A 58 -1.96 15.84 19.63
CA GLY A 58 -0.56 15.61 20.02
C GLY A 58 -0.01 16.49 21.15
N SER A 59 -0.84 17.28 21.84
CA SER A 59 -0.33 18.11 22.95
C SER A 59 -1.37 18.32 24.04
N LYS A 60 -0.88 18.41 25.30
CA LYS A 60 -1.71 18.73 26.46
C LYS A 60 -2.27 20.16 26.26
N PRO A 61 -3.58 20.38 26.46
CA PRO A 61 -4.15 21.72 26.38
C PRO A 61 -3.50 22.63 27.42
N LYS A 62 -3.43 23.95 27.14
CA LYS A 62 -3.30 24.92 28.23
C LYS A 62 -4.52 24.71 29.13
N LYS A 63 -4.30 24.29 30.39
CA LYS A 63 -5.38 23.98 31.33
C LYS A 63 -6.30 25.19 31.49
N GLU A 64 -7.47 25.13 30.86
CA GLU A 64 -8.62 25.95 31.20
C GLU A 64 -9.71 24.99 31.69
N ASN A 65 -10.20 25.20 32.91
CA ASN A 65 -11.34 24.46 33.46
C ASN A 65 -12.59 24.89 32.70
N ARG A 66 -12.97 24.15 31.64
CA ARG A 66 -14.25 24.37 30.94
C ARG A 66 -15.06 23.07 30.93
N PRO A 67 -16.01 22.89 31.85
CA PRO A 67 -16.82 21.67 31.95
C PRO A 67 -18.06 21.71 31.03
N PHE A 68 -17.97 22.24 29.81
CA PHE A 68 -19.15 22.44 28.97
C PHE A 68 -19.01 21.78 27.61
N SER A 69 -19.79 20.71 27.42
CA SER A 69 -20.19 20.21 26.12
C SER A 69 -20.70 21.36 25.25
N GLY A 70 -20.32 21.40 23.98
CA GLY A 70 -20.59 22.54 23.11
C GLY A 70 -19.71 22.57 21.89
N SER A 71 -19.72 23.68 21.15
CA SER A 71 -18.85 23.88 19.98
C SER A 71 -17.90 25.03 20.27
N TRP A 72 -16.59 24.78 20.21
CA TRP A 72 -15.54 25.72 20.62
C TRP A 72 -14.31 25.63 19.72
N VAL A 73 -13.49 26.67 19.77
CA VAL A 73 -12.15 26.68 19.17
C VAL A 73 -11.13 26.45 20.27
N GLN A 74 -10.25 25.48 20.05
CA GLN A 74 -9.15 25.16 20.95
C GLN A 74 -7.84 25.32 20.20
N VAL A 75 -7.02 26.27 20.66
CA VAL A 75 -5.64 26.44 20.17
C VAL A 75 -4.71 25.67 21.09
N TYR A 76 -3.84 24.87 20.49
CA TYR A 76 -2.86 24.05 21.19
C TYR A 76 -1.50 24.76 21.26
N SER A 77 -0.68 24.35 22.23
CA SER A 77 0.64 24.98 22.46
C SER A 77 1.62 24.81 21.29
N ASN A 78 1.42 23.79 20.46
CA ASN A 78 2.20 23.52 19.26
C ASN A 78 1.69 24.28 18.02
N GLY A 79 0.67 25.13 18.16
CA GLY A 79 0.07 25.88 17.06
C GLY A 79 -1.04 25.12 16.30
N ASP A 80 -1.33 23.87 16.67
CA ASP A 80 -2.49 23.16 16.12
C ASP A 80 -3.78 23.82 16.61
N VAL A 81 -4.84 23.69 15.82
CA VAL A 81 -6.15 24.25 16.14
C VAL A 81 -7.23 23.21 15.93
N TYR A 82 -8.07 23.01 16.93
CA TYR A 82 -9.33 22.28 16.79
C TYR A 82 -10.50 23.25 16.78
N GLU A 83 -11.39 23.08 15.80
CA GLU A 83 -12.64 23.82 15.69
C GLU A 83 -13.77 22.81 15.57
N GLY A 84 -14.61 22.67 16.60
CA GLY A 84 -15.67 21.67 16.55
C GLY A 84 -16.34 21.42 17.88
N GLU A 85 -17.00 20.27 17.94
CA GLU A 85 -17.79 19.84 19.08
C GLU A 85 -16.92 19.24 20.20
N PHE A 86 -17.38 19.43 21.43
CA PHE A 86 -16.81 18.92 22.66
C PHE A 86 -17.89 18.23 23.48
N HIS A 87 -17.51 17.14 24.16
CA HIS A 87 -18.32 16.44 25.14
C HIS A 87 -17.44 16.18 26.37
N GLU A 88 -17.90 16.61 27.55
CA GLU A 88 -17.14 16.49 28.82
C GLU A 88 -15.69 17.01 28.73
N GLY A 89 -15.50 18.12 28.00
CA GLY A 89 -14.19 18.76 27.81
C GLY A 89 -13.27 18.09 26.78
N LYS A 90 -13.72 17.01 26.14
CA LYS A 90 -12.96 16.31 25.08
C LYS A 90 -13.53 16.59 23.70
N CYS A 91 -12.69 16.65 22.68
CA CYS A 91 -13.14 16.73 21.29
C CYS A 91 -13.99 15.49 20.95
N SER A 92 -15.24 15.70 20.55
CA SER A 92 -16.21 14.64 20.29
C SER A 92 -17.30 15.15 19.36
N GLY A 93 -17.82 14.31 18.47
CA GLY A 93 -18.79 14.70 17.45
C GLY A 93 -18.10 15.16 16.18
N SER A 94 -18.54 16.27 15.59
CA SER A 94 -18.00 16.81 14.34
C SER A 94 -16.97 17.91 14.60
N GLY A 95 -15.83 17.86 13.90
CA GLY A 95 -14.79 18.89 14.06
C GLY A 95 -13.70 18.89 13.00
N VAL A 96 -13.08 20.05 12.83
CA VAL A 96 -11.91 20.26 11.96
C VAL A 96 -10.68 20.44 12.83
N TYR A 97 -9.62 19.71 12.51
CA TYR A 97 -8.33 19.87 13.15
C TYR A 97 -7.30 20.31 12.13
N TYR A 98 -6.68 21.45 12.39
CA TYR A 98 -5.61 22.01 11.59
C TYR A 98 -4.29 21.66 12.25
N TYR A 99 -3.50 20.88 11.52
CA TYR A 99 -2.12 20.62 11.90
C TYR A 99 -1.26 21.79 11.44
N TYR A 100 -0.53 22.42 12.34
CA TYR A 100 0.35 23.53 12.03
C TYR A 100 1.30 23.15 10.88
N MET A 101 1.16 23.84 9.75
CA MET A 101 1.93 23.64 8.52
C MET A 101 1.87 22.23 7.89
N SER A 102 1.04 21.31 8.39
CA SER A 102 1.14 19.88 8.06
C SER A 102 -0.11 19.28 7.43
N GLY A 103 -1.24 19.99 7.47
CA GLY A 103 -2.49 19.56 6.85
C GLY A 103 -3.71 19.82 7.71
N ARG A 104 -4.80 19.11 7.42
CA ARG A 104 -6.01 19.14 8.24
C ARG A 104 -6.79 17.84 8.18
N TYR A 105 -7.55 17.58 9.22
CA TYR A 105 -8.58 16.54 9.28
C TYR A 105 -9.96 17.18 9.44
N GLU A 106 -10.93 16.66 8.70
CA GLU A 106 -12.32 17.08 8.73
C GLU A 106 -13.18 15.81 8.90
N GLY A 107 -13.81 15.63 10.06
CA GLY A 107 -14.64 14.44 10.25
C GLY A 107 -15.15 14.24 11.68
N ASP A 108 -15.43 12.98 11.95
CA ASP A 108 -16.00 12.51 13.22
C ASP A 108 -14.90 12.27 14.27
N TRP A 109 -15.26 12.52 15.52
CA TRP A 109 -14.41 12.46 16.70
C TRP A 109 -15.10 11.74 17.85
N VAL A 110 -14.32 10.94 18.58
CA VAL A 110 -14.72 10.35 19.86
C VAL A 110 -13.53 10.40 20.79
N ASP A 111 -13.71 10.99 21.98
CA ASP A 111 -12.67 11.08 23.02
C ASP A 111 -11.29 11.52 22.49
N GLU A 112 -11.24 12.66 21.79
CA GLU A 112 -10.01 13.28 21.25
C GLU A 112 -9.33 12.51 20.10
N LYS A 113 -10.00 11.48 19.56
CA LYS A 113 -9.48 10.66 18.46
C LYS A 113 -10.40 10.68 17.25
N TYR A 114 -9.82 10.44 16.07
CA TYR A 114 -10.59 10.18 14.86
C TYR A 114 -11.34 8.87 15.02
N ASP A 115 -12.67 8.91 14.92
CA ASP A 115 -13.51 7.72 15.03
C ASP A 115 -14.82 7.95 14.28
N GLY A 116 -15.15 7.09 13.33
CA GLY A 116 -16.23 7.31 12.36
C GLY A 116 -15.69 7.62 10.96
N TYR A 117 -16.25 8.62 10.28
CA TYR A 117 -15.87 9.00 8.92
C TYR A 117 -15.10 10.32 8.90
N GLY A 118 -14.13 10.43 7.99
CA GLY A 118 -13.39 11.68 7.86
C GLY A 118 -12.55 11.79 6.60
N VAL A 119 -12.07 13.01 6.38
CA VAL A 119 -11.18 13.40 5.30
C VAL A 119 -9.92 14.01 5.90
N GLU A 120 -8.77 13.41 5.61
CA GLU A 120 -7.47 13.94 6.00
C GLU A 120 -6.74 14.42 4.74
N THR A 121 -6.21 15.64 4.79
CA THR A 121 -5.46 16.26 3.69
C THR A 121 -4.11 16.72 4.23
N TRP A 122 -3.02 16.23 3.65
CA TRP A 122 -1.67 16.59 4.06
C TRP A 122 -1.11 17.74 3.21
N ALA A 123 -0.20 18.53 3.77
CA ALA A 123 0.38 19.71 3.09
C ALA A 123 1.06 19.37 1.74
N LYS A 124 1.65 18.17 1.61
CA LYS A 124 2.25 17.69 0.35
C LYS A 124 1.23 17.19 -0.69
N GLY A 125 -0.07 17.25 -0.41
CA GLY A 125 -1.13 16.90 -1.38
C GLY A 125 -1.64 15.46 -1.30
N SER A 126 -1.10 14.63 -0.39
CA SER A 126 -1.74 13.34 -0.09
C SER A 126 -3.12 13.59 0.52
N ARG A 127 -4.04 12.62 0.34
CA ARG A 127 -5.40 12.73 0.88
C ARG A 127 -5.99 11.37 1.18
N TYR A 128 -6.61 11.23 2.35
CA TYR A 128 -7.39 10.08 2.75
C TYR A 128 -8.85 10.47 2.90
N ARG A 129 -9.75 9.61 2.44
CA ARG A 129 -11.19 9.72 2.70
C ARG A 129 -11.72 8.35 3.05
N GLY A 130 -12.27 8.19 4.23
CA GLY A 130 -12.77 6.90 4.65
C GLY A 130 -13.08 6.83 6.12
N GLN A 131 -13.08 5.61 6.62
CA GLN A 131 -13.40 5.30 8.00
C GLN A 131 -12.14 5.34 8.88
N TYR A 132 -12.38 5.66 10.16
CA TYR A 132 -11.42 5.69 11.24
C TYR A 132 -12.00 4.97 12.45
N ARG A 133 -11.13 4.41 13.28
CA ARG A 133 -11.47 3.83 14.58
C ARG A 133 -10.31 4.06 15.54
N GLN A 134 -10.56 4.70 16.67
CA GLN A 134 -9.57 4.96 17.70
C GLN A 134 -8.28 5.62 17.17
N GLY A 135 -8.42 6.61 16.29
CA GLY A 135 -7.30 7.36 15.71
C GLY A 135 -6.57 6.65 14.56
N LEU A 136 -7.04 5.48 14.14
CA LEU A 136 -6.43 4.70 13.05
C LEU A 136 -7.38 4.57 11.87
N ARG A 137 -6.85 4.64 10.65
CA ARG A 137 -7.60 4.25 9.44
C ARG A 137 -8.07 2.81 9.59
N HIS A 138 -9.36 2.59 9.43
CA HIS A 138 -10.00 1.30 9.66
C HIS A 138 -11.24 1.18 8.78
N GLY A 139 -11.66 -0.03 8.39
CA GLY A 139 -12.83 -0.21 7.53
C GLY A 139 -12.52 0.13 6.08
N ILE A 140 -13.41 0.81 5.37
CA ILE A 140 -13.18 1.17 3.96
C ILE A 140 -12.61 2.59 3.84
N GLY A 141 -11.69 2.80 2.90
CA GLY A 141 -11.16 4.12 2.60
C GLY A 141 -10.37 4.21 1.31
N VAL A 142 -10.20 5.44 0.83
CA VAL A 142 -9.40 5.79 -0.34
C VAL A 142 -8.25 6.68 0.11
N TYR A 143 -7.03 6.26 -0.19
CA TYR A 143 -5.82 7.04 0.01
C TYR A 143 -5.21 7.38 -1.34
N ARG A 144 -5.11 8.68 -1.63
CA ARG A 144 -4.37 9.22 -2.77
C ARG A 144 -3.03 9.73 -2.27
N PHE A 145 -1.96 9.12 -2.77
CA PHE A 145 -0.60 9.54 -2.50
C PHE A 145 -0.29 10.82 -3.27
N TYR A 146 0.60 11.65 -2.73
CA TYR A 146 1.09 12.84 -3.43
C TYR A 146 1.87 12.51 -4.71
N THR A 147 2.40 11.28 -4.79
CA THR A 147 3.07 10.72 -5.97
C THR A 147 2.11 10.33 -7.07
N GLY A 148 0.79 10.43 -6.88
CA GLY A 148 -0.21 10.07 -7.89
C GLY A 148 -0.83 8.68 -7.69
N ASP A 149 -0.16 7.77 -6.98
CA ASP A 149 -0.71 6.46 -6.65
C ASP A 149 -2.01 6.58 -5.83
N VAL A 150 -2.89 5.59 -5.98
CA VAL A 150 -4.17 5.52 -5.27
C VAL A 150 -4.40 4.12 -4.74
N TYR A 151 -4.69 4.00 -3.45
CA TYR A 151 -5.26 2.80 -2.87
C TYR A 151 -6.72 3.04 -2.51
N ALA A 152 -7.60 2.11 -2.88
CA ALA A 152 -9.01 2.11 -2.50
C ALA A 152 -9.39 0.71 -2.02
N GLY A 153 -9.84 0.57 -0.78
CA GLY A 153 -10.19 -0.74 -0.25
C GLY A 153 -10.33 -0.81 1.25
N ASP A 154 -10.23 -2.02 1.75
CA ASP A 154 -10.28 -2.34 3.17
C ASP A 154 -8.97 -1.89 3.89
N TRP A 155 -9.11 -1.46 5.13
CA TRP A 155 -8.08 -0.95 6.02
C TRP A 155 -8.25 -1.59 7.40
N CYS A 156 -7.13 -1.97 8.00
CA CYS A 156 -7.09 -2.46 9.37
C CYS A 156 -5.91 -1.85 10.10
N ASN A 157 -6.20 -1.15 11.21
CA ASN A 157 -5.22 -0.57 12.12
C ASN A 157 -4.16 0.27 11.39
N GLY A 158 -4.60 1.14 10.49
CA GLY A 158 -3.74 2.06 9.76
C GLY A 158 -3.08 1.50 8.50
N GLN A 159 -3.26 0.22 8.17
CA GLN A 159 -2.64 -0.45 7.02
C GLN A 159 -3.69 -1.00 6.05
N CYS A 160 -3.35 -1.06 4.76
CA CYS A 160 -4.14 -1.75 3.75
C CYS A 160 -4.28 -3.24 4.12
N HIS A 161 -5.50 -3.76 4.05
CA HIS A 161 -5.84 -5.13 4.44
C HIS A 161 -7.09 -5.59 3.69
N GLY A 162 -7.39 -6.88 3.60
CA GLY A 162 -8.62 -7.35 2.95
C GLY A 162 -8.60 -7.09 1.44
N CYS A 163 -9.74 -6.75 0.84
CA CYS A 163 -9.82 -6.52 -0.60
C CYS A 163 -9.56 -5.05 -0.95
N GLY A 164 -8.76 -4.82 -2.00
CA GLY A 164 -8.35 -3.48 -2.41
C GLY A 164 -8.02 -3.36 -3.89
N VAL A 165 -7.97 -2.12 -4.35
CA VAL A 165 -7.48 -1.71 -5.66
C VAL A 165 -6.31 -0.75 -5.42
N HIS A 166 -5.15 -1.05 -6.01
CA HIS A 166 -4.01 -0.16 -6.03
C HIS A 166 -3.71 0.26 -7.47
N THR A 167 -3.93 1.53 -7.77
CA THR A 167 -3.65 2.14 -9.06
C THR A 167 -2.37 2.96 -8.94
N CYS A 168 -1.38 2.63 -9.75
CA CYS A 168 -0.12 3.35 -9.86
C CYS A 168 -0.29 4.60 -10.74
N GLU A 169 0.54 5.62 -10.51
CA GLU A 169 0.60 6.82 -11.36
C GLU A 169 0.84 6.49 -12.85
N ASP A 170 1.60 5.43 -13.11
CA ASP A 170 1.93 4.98 -14.46
C ASP A 170 0.79 4.24 -15.19
N GLY A 171 -0.37 4.10 -14.55
CA GLY A 171 -1.56 3.42 -15.06
C GLY A 171 -1.63 1.93 -14.73
N SER A 172 -0.58 1.33 -14.16
CA SER A 172 -0.63 -0.06 -13.69
C SER A 172 -1.65 -0.21 -12.56
N LYS A 173 -2.36 -1.34 -12.50
CA LYS A 173 -3.47 -1.55 -11.55
C LYS A 173 -3.43 -2.95 -10.97
N TYR A 174 -3.38 -3.05 -9.65
CA TYR A 174 -3.64 -4.27 -8.90
C TYR A 174 -5.04 -4.26 -8.34
N VAL A 175 -5.73 -5.40 -8.41
CA VAL A 175 -7.01 -5.63 -7.75
C VAL A 175 -6.93 -6.99 -7.08
N GLY A 176 -7.15 -7.05 -5.78
CA GLY A 176 -7.06 -8.31 -5.06
C GLY A 176 -6.96 -8.13 -3.55
N GLU A 177 -6.47 -9.17 -2.91
CA GLU A 177 -6.28 -9.23 -1.47
C GLU A 177 -4.96 -8.53 -1.03
N PHE A 178 -5.01 -7.97 0.17
CA PHE A 178 -3.93 -7.30 0.88
C PHE A 178 -3.84 -7.80 2.30
N LYS A 179 -2.62 -7.90 2.82
CA LYS A 179 -2.37 -8.26 4.21
C LYS A 179 -1.21 -7.44 4.76
N TRP A 180 -1.49 -6.56 5.71
CA TRP A 180 -0.48 -5.71 6.36
C TRP A 180 0.30 -4.83 5.36
N GLY A 181 -0.43 -4.21 4.43
CA GLY A 181 0.15 -3.28 3.46
C GLY A 181 0.75 -3.91 2.20
N VAL A 182 0.83 -5.23 2.10
CA VAL A 182 1.39 -5.94 0.93
C VAL A 182 0.34 -6.78 0.21
N LYS A 183 0.50 -6.98 -1.11
CA LYS A 183 -0.34 -7.88 -1.90
C LYS A 183 -0.18 -9.31 -1.38
N HIS A 184 -1.29 -10.00 -1.22
CA HIS A 184 -1.35 -11.33 -0.64
C HIS A 184 -2.58 -12.05 -1.16
N GLY A 185 -2.67 -13.39 -1.04
CA GLY A 185 -3.88 -14.12 -1.41
C GLY A 185 -4.13 -14.06 -2.92
N LEU A 186 -5.38 -13.93 -3.34
CA LEU A 186 -5.74 -13.88 -4.75
C LEU A 186 -5.80 -12.44 -5.28
N GLY A 187 -5.34 -12.23 -6.51
CA GLY A 187 -5.44 -10.94 -7.17
C GLY A 187 -4.99 -10.95 -8.61
N HIS A 188 -5.31 -9.87 -9.33
CA HIS A 188 -4.86 -9.66 -10.69
C HIS A 188 -4.19 -8.28 -10.83
N TYR A 189 -3.18 -8.22 -11.68
CA TYR A 189 -2.36 -7.05 -11.93
C TYR A 189 -2.32 -6.78 -13.43
N HIS A 190 -2.77 -5.60 -13.83
CA HIS A 190 -2.60 -5.05 -15.16
C HIS A 190 -1.37 -4.16 -15.15
N PHE A 191 -0.36 -4.54 -15.92
CA PHE A 191 0.87 -3.79 -16.05
C PHE A 191 0.75 -2.73 -17.14
N ARG A 192 1.46 -1.61 -16.98
CA ARG A 192 1.53 -0.54 -17.99
C ARG A 192 1.95 -1.01 -19.38
N ASN A 193 2.77 -2.06 -19.47
CA ASN A 193 3.23 -2.63 -20.75
C ASN A 193 2.15 -3.50 -21.46
N GLY A 194 0.96 -3.64 -20.88
CA GLY A 194 -0.12 -4.47 -21.39
C GLY A 194 -0.08 -5.92 -20.91
N ASP A 195 0.93 -6.32 -20.13
CA ASP A 195 0.93 -7.63 -19.47
C ASP A 195 -0.17 -7.69 -18.42
N VAL A 196 -0.64 -8.89 -18.13
CA VAL A 196 -1.61 -9.17 -17.08
C VAL A 196 -1.23 -10.43 -16.33
N TYR A 197 -1.16 -10.37 -15.00
CA TYR A 197 -1.09 -11.55 -14.16
C TYR A 197 -2.38 -11.70 -13.37
N ALA A 198 -2.92 -12.91 -13.27
CA ALA A 198 -4.03 -13.25 -12.40
C ALA A 198 -3.73 -14.56 -11.67
N GLY A 199 -3.80 -14.56 -10.34
CA GLY A 199 -3.48 -15.73 -9.54
C GLY A 199 -3.13 -15.38 -8.10
N GLU A 200 -2.27 -16.19 -7.52
CA GLU A 200 -1.88 -16.08 -6.12
C GLU A 200 -0.67 -15.15 -5.89
N TYR A 201 -0.70 -14.47 -4.74
CA TYR A 201 0.33 -13.54 -4.28
C TYR A 201 0.77 -13.89 -2.87
N PHE A 202 2.08 -13.76 -2.63
CA PHE A 202 2.65 -13.82 -1.30
C PHE A 202 3.67 -12.70 -1.12
N ALA A 203 3.38 -11.75 -0.23
CA ALA A 203 4.27 -10.65 0.13
C ALA A 203 4.77 -9.86 -1.10
N ASP A 204 3.83 -9.31 -1.87
CA ASP A 204 4.03 -8.55 -3.11
C ASP A 204 4.55 -9.33 -4.32
N LYS A 205 4.79 -10.64 -4.19
CA LYS A 205 5.31 -11.48 -5.27
C LYS A 205 4.25 -12.42 -5.80
N MET A 206 4.26 -12.64 -7.12
CA MET A 206 3.52 -13.74 -7.75
C MET A 206 4.01 -15.06 -7.14
N HIS A 207 3.08 -15.87 -6.66
CA HIS A 207 3.35 -17.11 -5.94
C HIS A 207 2.24 -18.13 -6.27
N GLY A 208 2.38 -19.38 -5.85
CA GLY A 208 1.32 -20.38 -5.98
C GLY A 208 0.98 -20.66 -7.45
N PHE A 209 -0.30 -20.70 -7.81
CA PHE A 209 -0.74 -20.90 -9.18
C PHE A 209 -1.32 -19.61 -9.79
N GLY A 210 -1.03 -19.38 -11.07
CA GLY A 210 -1.56 -18.22 -11.77
C GLY A 210 -1.27 -18.21 -13.27
N VAL A 211 -2.01 -17.35 -13.97
CA VAL A 211 -1.89 -17.13 -15.40
C VAL A 211 -1.24 -15.77 -15.65
N TYR A 212 -0.21 -15.77 -16.47
CA TYR A 212 0.43 -14.54 -16.97
C TYR A 212 0.18 -14.43 -18.47
N GLN A 213 -0.51 -13.37 -18.88
CA GLN A 213 -0.75 -13.00 -20.26
C GLN A 213 0.22 -11.87 -20.60
N PHE A 214 1.04 -12.08 -21.62
CA PHE A 214 1.97 -11.06 -22.08
C PHE A 214 1.23 -10.13 -23.05
N GLY A 215 1.55 -8.84 -23.03
CA GLY A 215 0.99 -7.85 -23.97
C GLY A 215 1.35 -8.17 -25.42
N ASN A 216 2.37 -9.00 -25.65
CA ASN A 216 2.69 -9.57 -26.95
C ASN A 216 1.88 -10.82 -27.30
N GLY A 217 0.83 -11.19 -26.57
CA GLY A 217 -0.05 -12.32 -26.88
C GLY A 217 0.52 -13.70 -26.52
N HIS A 218 1.70 -13.78 -25.90
CA HIS A 218 2.11 -15.02 -25.24
C HIS A 218 1.34 -15.22 -23.95
N ARG A 219 1.40 -16.44 -23.40
CA ARG A 219 0.74 -16.79 -22.15
C ARG A 219 1.54 -17.86 -21.40
N TYR A 220 1.50 -17.80 -20.08
CA TYR A 220 1.97 -18.87 -19.21
C TYR A 220 0.89 -19.23 -18.20
N ASP A 221 0.60 -20.52 -18.10
CA ASP A 221 -0.28 -21.12 -17.10
C ASP A 221 0.53 -22.09 -16.25
N GLY A 222 0.65 -21.84 -14.95
CA GLY A 222 1.33 -22.80 -14.08
C GLY A 222 1.68 -22.24 -12.72
N ALA A 223 2.65 -22.90 -12.09
CA ALA A 223 3.14 -22.52 -10.77
C ALA A 223 4.17 -21.37 -10.83
N TRP A 224 4.20 -20.61 -9.73
CA TRP A 224 4.99 -19.42 -9.50
C TRP A 224 5.63 -19.48 -8.12
N HIS A 225 6.86 -18.97 -8.02
CA HIS A 225 7.55 -18.82 -6.76
C HIS A 225 8.40 -17.55 -6.80
N GLU A 226 8.16 -16.64 -5.86
CA GLU A 226 8.93 -15.40 -5.69
C GLU A 226 9.03 -14.57 -6.99
N GLY A 227 7.93 -14.49 -7.75
CA GLY A 227 7.87 -13.75 -9.01
C GLY A 227 8.41 -14.48 -10.23
N ARG A 228 8.83 -15.75 -10.11
CA ARG A 228 9.38 -16.54 -11.21
C ARG A 228 8.50 -17.75 -11.50
N ARG A 229 8.43 -18.14 -12.78
CA ARG A 229 7.86 -19.42 -13.18
C ARG A 229 8.63 -20.55 -12.51
N GLN A 230 7.93 -21.45 -11.82
CA GLN A 230 8.51 -22.50 -11.00
C GLN A 230 7.58 -23.71 -11.00
N GLY A 231 8.12 -24.93 -10.96
CA GLY A 231 7.31 -26.14 -10.95
C GLY A 231 6.64 -26.40 -12.30
N LEU A 232 5.48 -27.08 -12.29
CA LEU A 232 4.82 -27.49 -13.53
C LEU A 232 4.05 -26.33 -14.18
N GLY A 233 4.15 -26.22 -15.49
CA GLY A 233 3.42 -25.20 -16.25
C GLY A 233 3.54 -25.34 -17.76
N MET A 234 2.73 -24.56 -18.46
CA MET A 234 2.67 -24.50 -19.92
C MET A 234 2.80 -23.05 -20.38
N TYR A 235 3.70 -22.83 -21.32
CA TYR A 235 3.85 -21.59 -22.06
C TYR A 235 3.19 -21.75 -23.42
N THR A 236 2.31 -20.83 -23.79
CA THR A 236 1.65 -20.77 -25.10
C THR A 236 2.15 -19.54 -25.84
N PHE A 237 2.76 -19.75 -27.01
CA PHE A 237 3.18 -18.69 -27.90
C PHE A 237 1.97 -18.08 -28.63
N ARG A 238 2.15 -16.89 -29.23
CA ARG A 238 1.07 -16.19 -29.94
C ARG A 238 0.55 -17.00 -31.13
N ASN A 239 1.42 -17.77 -31.77
CA ASN A 239 1.08 -18.67 -32.88
C ASN A 239 0.33 -19.95 -32.44
N GLY A 240 0.10 -20.14 -31.13
CA GLY A 240 -0.57 -21.31 -30.58
C GLY A 240 0.36 -22.48 -30.22
N GLU A 241 1.65 -22.41 -30.56
CA GLU A 241 2.62 -23.42 -30.14
C GLU A 241 2.76 -23.43 -28.62
N THR A 242 3.07 -24.60 -28.05
CA THR A 242 3.17 -24.75 -26.60
C THR A 242 4.48 -25.41 -26.18
N GLN A 243 4.99 -24.94 -25.03
CA GLN A 243 6.10 -25.55 -24.33
C GLN A 243 5.65 -25.85 -22.90
N SER A 244 5.69 -27.12 -22.51
CA SER A 244 5.15 -27.57 -21.24
C SER A 244 6.14 -28.48 -20.52
N GLY A 245 6.12 -28.44 -19.19
CA GLY A 245 7.06 -29.24 -18.39
C GLY A 245 7.33 -28.61 -17.04
N HIS A 246 8.49 -28.94 -16.48
CA HIS A 246 8.96 -28.41 -15.20
C HIS A 246 9.83 -27.16 -15.40
N TRP A 247 9.51 -26.07 -14.71
CA TRP A 247 10.20 -24.79 -14.74
C TRP A 247 11.01 -24.62 -13.46
N GLN A 248 12.26 -24.19 -13.60
CA GLN A 248 13.14 -23.87 -12.47
C GLN A 248 13.69 -22.46 -12.67
N ASN A 249 13.39 -21.55 -11.73
CA ASN A 249 13.87 -20.16 -11.76
C ASN A 249 13.54 -19.41 -13.07
N GLY A 250 12.41 -19.71 -13.69
CA GLY A 250 11.99 -19.09 -14.94
C GLY A 250 12.45 -19.79 -16.22
N ILE A 251 13.22 -20.87 -16.13
CA ILE A 251 13.75 -21.63 -17.27
C ILE A 251 13.04 -22.99 -17.33
N LEU A 252 12.61 -23.39 -18.52
CA LEU A 252 12.06 -24.72 -18.74
C LEU A 252 13.19 -25.75 -18.67
N ASP A 253 13.05 -26.74 -17.81
CA ASP A 253 13.96 -27.87 -17.73
C ASP A 253 13.71 -28.80 -18.93
N VAL A 254 14.60 -28.75 -19.91
CA VAL A 254 14.53 -29.55 -21.16
C VAL A 254 15.21 -30.91 -20.98
N SER A 255 15.52 -31.34 -19.76
CA SER A 255 16.08 -32.67 -19.55
C SER A 255 15.07 -33.76 -19.99
N THR A 256 15.48 -34.51 -21.01
CA THR A 256 14.80 -35.63 -21.72
C THR A 256 13.68 -35.27 -22.73
N ALA A 257 14.10 -34.83 -23.92
CA ALA A 257 13.34 -35.11 -25.16
C ALA A 257 14.16 -35.84 -26.24
N GLU A 258 15.51 -35.84 -26.18
CA GLU A 258 16.33 -36.51 -27.19
C GLU A 258 17.43 -37.33 -26.52
N ASN A 259 17.32 -38.67 -26.69
CA ASN A 259 18.29 -39.74 -26.38
C ASN A 259 17.92 -40.72 -25.24
N GLY A 260 17.36 -41.87 -25.64
CA GLY A 260 17.73 -43.19 -25.08
C GLY A 260 16.81 -43.86 -24.05
N ASN A 261 16.26 -45.01 -24.45
CA ASN A 261 15.64 -46.12 -23.69
C ASN A 261 14.18 -46.02 -23.16
N PRO A 262 13.31 -47.00 -23.49
CA PRO A 262 11.88 -47.05 -23.10
C PRO A 262 11.65 -47.55 -21.66
N GLY A 263 12.53 -47.19 -20.71
CA GLY A 263 12.50 -47.73 -19.35
C GLY A 263 12.82 -46.73 -18.23
N SER A 264 12.80 -45.42 -18.49
CA SER A 264 13.18 -44.40 -17.50
C SER A 264 11.98 -43.57 -17.05
N LEU A 265 11.68 -43.65 -15.74
CA LEU A 265 10.82 -42.77 -14.96
C LEU A 265 11.32 -41.31 -15.02
N LYS A 266 11.12 -40.59 -16.14
CA LYS A 266 11.32 -39.12 -16.16
C LYS A 266 10.74 -38.35 -17.35
N ALA A 267 9.74 -38.89 -18.05
CA ALA A 267 8.85 -38.01 -18.80
C ALA A 267 7.95 -37.31 -17.78
N THR A 268 8.11 -36.00 -17.60
CA THR A 268 7.17 -35.19 -16.80
C THR A 268 5.76 -35.51 -17.27
N SER A 269 4.98 -36.20 -16.42
CA SER A 269 3.72 -36.81 -16.86
C SER A 269 2.79 -35.71 -17.37
N HIS A 270 2.42 -35.78 -18.64
CA HIS A 270 1.55 -34.82 -19.31
C HIS A 270 0.28 -34.50 -18.49
N SER A 271 -0.28 -35.50 -17.80
CA SER A 271 -1.42 -35.32 -16.90
C SER A 271 -1.14 -34.36 -15.74
N LYS A 272 0.05 -34.41 -15.13
CA LYS A 272 0.44 -33.51 -14.03
C LYS A 272 0.58 -32.07 -14.50
N VAL A 273 1.11 -31.84 -15.70
CA VAL A 273 1.20 -30.49 -16.27
C VAL A 273 -0.19 -29.94 -16.55
N LEU A 274 -1.08 -30.75 -17.13
CA LEU A 274 -2.47 -30.38 -17.34
C LEU A 274 -3.19 -30.02 -16.02
N SER A 275 -2.98 -30.79 -14.95
CA SER A 275 -3.54 -30.45 -13.63
C SER A 275 -3.01 -29.11 -13.11
N ALA A 276 -1.72 -28.82 -13.25
CA ALA A 276 -1.14 -27.53 -12.84
C ALA A 276 -1.69 -26.36 -13.66
N VAL A 277 -1.90 -26.55 -14.97
CA VAL A 277 -2.54 -25.56 -15.85
C VAL A 277 -3.99 -25.31 -15.44
N GLN A 278 -4.75 -26.35 -15.11
CA GLN A 278 -6.12 -26.22 -14.62
C GLN A 278 -6.18 -25.46 -13.29
N GLU A 279 -5.25 -25.73 -12.36
CA GLU A 279 -5.18 -25.00 -11.10
C GLU A 279 -4.85 -23.52 -11.33
N ALA A 280 -3.86 -23.22 -12.19
CA ALA A 280 -3.51 -21.85 -12.55
C ALA A 280 -4.69 -21.07 -13.12
N ARG A 281 -5.47 -21.68 -14.02
CA ARG A 281 -6.68 -21.07 -14.59
C ARG A 281 -7.75 -20.84 -13.54
N ARG A 282 -7.97 -21.81 -12.65
CA ARG A 282 -8.93 -21.69 -11.55
C ARG A 282 -8.53 -20.59 -10.56
N SER A 283 -7.25 -20.48 -10.20
CA SER A 283 -6.74 -19.39 -9.37
C SER A 283 -6.91 -18.04 -10.06
N ALA A 284 -6.66 -17.96 -11.38
CA ALA A 284 -6.86 -16.76 -12.17
C ALA A 284 -8.33 -16.33 -12.23
N GLU A 285 -9.27 -17.26 -12.47
CA GLU A 285 -10.72 -16.99 -12.46
C GLU A 285 -11.15 -16.43 -11.11
N LYS A 286 -10.79 -17.11 -10.00
CA LYS A 286 -11.09 -16.61 -8.65
C LYS A 286 -10.47 -15.24 -8.39
N ALA A 287 -9.26 -14.98 -8.89
CA ALA A 287 -8.60 -13.69 -8.72
C ALA A 287 -9.34 -12.53 -9.41
N TYR A 288 -10.14 -12.78 -10.45
CA TYR A 288 -11.02 -11.77 -11.05
C TYR A 288 -12.30 -11.55 -10.22
N ASP A 289 -12.75 -12.56 -9.45
CA ASP A 289 -13.95 -12.48 -8.62
C ASP A 289 -13.74 -11.77 -7.27
N VAL A 290 -12.49 -11.68 -6.79
CA VAL A 290 -12.11 -11.24 -5.43
C VAL A 290 -12.56 -9.83 -5.03
N ALA A 291 -12.84 -8.92 -5.97
CA ALA A 291 -13.13 -7.54 -5.59
C ALA A 291 -14.18 -6.85 -6.46
N ARG A 292 -15.42 -6.85 -5.96
CA ARG A 292 -16.44 -5.83 -6.28
C ARG A 292 -16.51 -4.81 -5.13
N ILE A 293 -15.40 -4.13 -4.87
CA ILE A 293 -15.31 -3.14 -3.76
C ILE A 293 -15.72 -1.72 -4.17
N GLU A 294 -15.90 -1.46 -5.47
CA GLU A 294 -16.16 -0.12 -6.00
C GLU A 294 -17.40 0.53 -5.36
N GLU A 295 -18.50 -0.20 -5.22
CA GLU A 295 -19.72 0.31 -4.57
C GLU A 295 -19.49 0.68 -3.09
N ARG A 296 -18.82 -0.19 -2.33
CA ARG A 296 -18.49 0.04 -0.91
C ARG A 296 -17.58 1.26 -0.76
N VAL A 297 -16.59 1.39 -1.65
CA VAL A 297 -15.66 2.53 -1.71
C VAL A 297 -16.41 3.82 -2.03
N ASN A 298 -17.28 3.83 -3.05
CA ASN A 298 -18.06 4.99 -3.45
C ASN A 298 -18.98 5.46 -2.33
N LYS A 299 -19.73 4.54 -1.71
CA LYS A 299 -20.60 4.82 -0.56
C LYS A 299 -19.81 5.41 0.61
N THR A 300 -18.65 4.82 0.92
CA THR A 300 -17.80 5.29 2.02
C THR A 300 -17.20 6.66 1.72
N GLY A 301 -16.81 6.91 0.47
CA GLY A 301 -16.36 8.24 0.04
C GLY A 301 -17.44 9.31 0.21
N ALA A 302 -18.70 8.99 -0.12
CA ALA A 302 -19.83 9.88 0.11
C ALA A 302 -20.06 10.16 1.61
N SER A 303 -20.02 9.13 2.46
CA SER A 303 -20.12 9.28 3.92
C SER A 303 -18.98 10.12 4.50
N ALA A 304 -17.74 9.90 4.05
CA ALA A 304 -16.59 10.70 4.47
C ALA A 304 -16.72 12.17 4.06
N ASN A 305 -17.18 12.45 2.85
CA ASN A 305 -17.42 13.84 2.42
C ASN A 305 -18.59 14.48 3.21
N LYS A 306 -19.63 13.71 3.56
CA LYS A 306 -20.73 14.18 4.42
C LYS A 306 -20.24 14.53 5.83
N ALA A 307 -19.42 13.68 6.44
CA ALA A 307 -18.81 13.95 7.74
C ALA A 307 -17.88 15.18 7.69
N ALA A 308 -17.06 15.30 6.64
CA ALA A 308 -16.22 16.49 6.45
C ALA A 308 -17.03 17.79 6.26
N ASN A 309 -18.20 17.73 5.61
CA ASN A 309 -19.11 18.87 5.52
C ASN A 309 -19.69 19.24 6.89
N ALA A 310 -20.15 18.25 7.67
CA ALA A 310 -20.67 18.46 9.02
C ALA A 310 -19.61 19.05 9.96
N ALA A 311 -18.38 18.53 9.90
CA ALA A 311 -17.21 19.06 10.60
C ALA A 311 -16.97 20.54 10.28
N ARG A 312 -17.02 20.94 9.00
CA ARG A 312 -16.88 22.35 8.61
C ARG A 312 -18.01 23.22 9.14
N VAL A 313 -19.25 22.73 9.16
CA VAL A 313 -20.38 23.46 9.77
C VAL A 313 -20.18 23.64 11.28
N ALA A 314 -19.74 22.59 11.98
CA ALA A 314 -19.43 22.65 13.41
C ALA A 314 -18.28 23.63 13.71
N ALA A 315 -17.24 23.63 12.87
CA ALA A 315 -16.13 24.57 12.97
C ALA A 315 -16.59 26.03 12.81
N VAL A 316 -17.40 26.34 11.80
CA VAL A 316 -17.98 27.70 11.62
C VAL A 316 -18.77 28.13 12.85
N LYS A 317 -19.61 27.25 13.40
CA LYS A 317 -20.39 27.51 14.62
C LYS A 317 -19.49 27.76 15.83
N ALA A 318 -18.39 27.02 15.97
CA ALA A 318 -17.41 27.20 17.02
C ALA A 318 -16.73 28.58 16.94
N VAL A 319 -16.28 28.97 15.75
CA VAL A 319 -15.63 30.27 15.51
C VAL A 319 -16.60 31.44 15.78
N GLN A 320 -17.84 31.35 15.29
CA GLN A 320 -18.87 32.38 15.52
C GLN A 320 -19.11 32.61 17.02
N ARG A 321 -19.22 31.54 17.82
CA ARG A 321 -19.40 31.64 19.28
C ARG A 321 -18.23 32.32 19.96
N GLN A 322 -16.99 32.03 19.53
CA GLN A 322 -15.80 32.68 20.08
C GLN A 322 -15.80 34.19 19.78
N MET A 323 -16.18 34.60 18.57
CA MET A 323 -16.27 36.02 18.20
C MET A 323 -17.32 36.77 19.03
N HIS A 324 -18.49 36.17 19.26
CA HIS A 324 -19.52 36.80 20.10
C HIS A 324 -19.07 36.98 21.55
N HIS A 325 -18.35 36.01 22.13
CA HIS A 325 -17.78 36.15 23.47
C HIS A 325 -16.72 37.25 23.56
N GLN A 326 -15.84 37.36 22.57
CA GLN A 326 -14.86 38.45 22.53
C GLN A 326 -15.50 39.83 22.39
N ASN A 327 -16.60 39.95 21.63
CA ASN A 327 -17.32 41.22 21.50
C ASN A 327 -18.12 41.61 22.75
N SER A 328 -18.61 40.64 23.54
CA SER A 328 -19.32 40.94 24.80
C SER A 328 -18.41 41.43 25.93
N ASP A 329 -17.12 41.09 25.89
CA ASP A 329 -16.12 41.56 26.87
C ASP A 329 -15.59 42.97 26.56
N VAL A 330 -15.99 43.55 25.42
CA VAL A 330 -15.65 44.94 25.01
C VAL A 330 -16.92 45.80 25.09
N ALA A 331 -17.50 45.93 26.29
CA ALA A 331 -18.45 47.00 26.55
C ALA A 331 -17.67 48.33 26.71
N PRO A 332 -18.07 49.45 26.08
CA PRO A 332 -17.39 50.73 26.30
C PRO A 332 -17.56 51.16 27.77
N PRO A 333 -16.59 51.87 28.36
CA PRO A 333 -16.79 52.44 29.68
C PRO A 333 -18.00 53.37 29.63
N LEU A 334 -18.98 53.10 30.50
CA LEU A 334 -20.07 54.02 30.80
C LEU A 334 -19.44 55.32 31.29
N PHE A 335 -19.38 56.32 30.41
CA PHE A 335 -19.12 57.70 30.83
C PHE A 335 -20.33 58.18 31.61
N VAL A 336 -20.15 58.32 32.93
CA VAL A 336 -21.05 59.04 33.85
C VAL A 336 -20.66 60.51 33.85
#